data_AF-A0AAW2CQL9-F1
#
_entry.id   AF-A0AAW2CQL9-F1
#
_cell.length_a   1.000
_cell.length_b   1.000
_cell.length_c   1.000
_cell.angle_alpha   90.00
_cell.angle_beta   90.00
_cell.angle_gamma   90.00
#
_symmetry.space_group_name_H-M   'P 1'
#
loop_
_entity.id
_entity.type
_entity.pdbx_description
1 polymer ?
#
loop_
_entity_poly.entity_id
_entity_poly.type
_entity_poly.pdbx_seq_one_letter_code
_entity_poly.pdbx_strand_id
1 'polypeptide(L)'
;MFDELNEAGIGVVVRNSQGEIMAALSKKIPKPSSVVVLETLAARRAAYFVHELGFQDAIFEGDSEVSIKALQDGTSTPTSYGYLIKDTLIYVSSLRCISFSHTHRQEIL
;
A
#
# COMPACT_ATOMS: atom_id res chain seq x y z
N MET A 1 -3.51 13.61 18.73
CA MET A 1 -2.42 13.04 17.90
C MET A 1 -2.67 11.53 17.71
N PHE A 2 -2.25 10.88 16.62
CA PHE A 2 -2.51 9.43 16.42
C PHE A 2 -1.86 8.57 17.52
N ASP A 3 -0.64 8.92 17.93
CA ASP A 3 0.09 8.20 18.99
C ASP A 3 -0.55 8.29 20.37
N GLU A 4 -1.22 9.40 20.69
CA GLU A 4 -1.94 9.57 21.97
C GLU A 4 -3.17 8.65 22.08
N LEU A 5 -3.68 8.15 20.95
CA LEU A 5 -4.87 7.32 20.87
C LEU A 5 -4.57 5.84 20.57
N ASN A 6 -3.29 5.43 20.51
CA ASN A 6 -2.88 4.10 20.02
C ASN A 6 -3.45 3.77 18.63
N GLU A 7 -3.42 4.76 17.73
CA GLU A 7 -3.95 4.64 16.38
C GLU A 7 -2.86 4.91 15.34
N ALA A 8 -3.12 4.51 14.10
CA ALA A 8 -2.34 4.89 12.93
C ALA A 8 -3.28 5.26 11.78
N GLY A 9 -2.74 5.98 10.80
CA GLY A 9 -3.45 6.36 9.58
C GLY A 9 -2.91 5.59 8.37
N ILE A 10 -3.83 5.17 7.50
CA ILE A 10 -3.54 4.74 6.13
C ILE A 10 -4.03 5.85 5.20
N GLY A 11 -3.14 6.34 4.33
CA GLY A 11 -3.47 7.22 3.22
C GLY A 11 -3.20 6.54 1.89
N VAL A 12 -4.11 6.68 0.93
CA VAL A 12 -3.91 6.23 -0.46
C VAL A 12 -4.35 7.34 -1.39
N VAL A 13 -3.56 7.61 -2.42
CA VAL A 13 -3.90 8.53 -3.51
C VAL A 13 -3.77 7.76 -4.82
N VAL A 14 -4.79 7.83 -5.66
CA VAL A 14 -4.78 7.28 -7.01
C VAL A 14 -4.65 8.45 -7.98
N ARG A 15 -3.65 8.39 -8.87
CA ARG A 15 -3.42 9.41 -9.89
C ARG A 15 -3.49 8.79 -11.28
N ASN A 16 -3.90 9.57 -12.27
CA ASN A 16 -3.75 9.19 -13.68
C ASN A 16 -2.29 9.40 -14.15
N SER A 17 -2.00 9.06 -15.41
CA SER A 17 -0.66 9.20 -15.98
C SER A 17 -0.20 10.66 -16.16
N GLN A 18 -1.10 11.63 -16.04
CA GLN A 18 -0.81 13.07 -16.03
C GLN A 18 -0.49 13.57 -14.61
N GLY A 19 -0.59 12.72 -13.59
CA GLY A 19 -0.38 13.07 -12.19
C GLY A 19 -1.61 13.68 -11.50
N GLU A 20 -2.76 13.73 -12.18
CA GLU A 20 -4.01 14.27 -11.61
C GLU A 20 -4.64 13.27 -10.65
N ILE A 21 -5.15 13.75 -9.52
CA ILE A 21 -5.79 12.91 -8.50
C ILE A 21 -7.15 12.43 -9.03
N MET A 22 -7.30 11.11 -9.15
CA MET A 22 -8.55 10.45 -9.55
C MET A 22 -9.38 10.02 -8.34
N ALA A 23 -8.71 9.63 -7.26
CA ALA A 23 -9.36 9.25 -6.01
C ALA A 23 -8.37 9.36 -4.85
N ALA A 24 -8.90 9.51 -3.63
CA ALA A 24 -8.12 9.47 -2.41
C ALA A 24 -8.88 8.74 -1.31
N LEU A 25 -8.13 8.11 -0.40
CA LEU A 25 -8.66 7.43 0.76
C LEU A 25 -7.83 7.77 1.98
N SER A 26 -8.51 8.04 3.09
CA SER A 26 -7.92 8.10 4.42
C SER A 26 -8.67 7.15 5.34
N LYS A 27 -7.95 6.32 6.07
CA LYS A 27 -8.52 5.37 7.03
C LYS A 27 -7.70 5.37 8.31
N LYS A 28 -8.39 5.48 9.44
CA LYS A 28 -7.81 5.29 10.77
C LYS A 28 -7.88 3.81 11.15
N ILE A 29 -6.83 3.29 11.74
CA ILE A 29 -6.73 1.90 12.21
C ILE A 29 -6.12 1.84 13.62
N PRO A 30 -6.33 0.75 14.37
CA PRO A 30 -5.53 0.48 15.55
C PRO A 30 -4.04 0.44 15.21
N LYS A 31 -3.19 0.96 16.11
CA LYS A 31 -1.73 1.01 15.91
C LYS A 31 -1.18 -0.39 15.64
N PRO A 32 -0.56 -0.62 14.46
CA PRO A 32 0.05 -1.90 14.15
C PRO A 32 1.26 -2.20 15.02
N SER A 33 1.66 -3.47 15.06
CA SER A 33 2.81 -3.92 15.86
C SER A 33 4.16 -3.40 15.35
N SER A 34 4.24 -2.94 14.10
CA SER A 34 5.42 -2.29 13.55
C SER A 34 5.07 -1.38 12.36
N VAL A 35 6.00 -0.51 11.99
CA VAL A 35 5.90 0.33 10.78
C VAL A 35 5.80 -0.55 9.52
N VAL A 36 6.59 -1.62 9.41
CA VAL A 36 6.50 -2.54 8.25
C VAL A 36 5.10 -3.15 8.11
N VAL A 37 4.44 -3.50 9.23
CA VAL A 37 3.05 -3.98 9.20
C VAL A 37 2.10 -2.86 8.76
N LEU A 38 2.27 -1.63 9.25
CA LEU A 38 1.48 -0.48 8.81
C LEU A 38 1.58 -0.26 7.30
N GLU A 39 2.79 -0.24 6.76
CA GLU A 39 3.04 0.01 5.35
C GLU A 39 2.52 -1.13 4.47
N THR A 40 2.62 -2.37 4.94
CA THR A 40 2.03 -3.52 4.25
C THR A 40 0.50 -3.48 4.28
N LEU A 41 -0.11 -3.01 5.38
CA LEU A 41 -1.56 -2.77 5.45
C LEU A 41 -2.00 -1.64 4.51
N ALA A 42 -1.19 -0.59 4.36
CA ALA A 42 -1.43 0.50 3.42
C ALA A 42 -1.39 -0.01 1.96
N ALA A 43 -0.36 -0.77 1.59
CA ALA A 43 -0.24 -1.40 0.28
C ALA A 43 -1.43 -2.32 -0.02
N ARG A 44 -1.84 -3.15 0.95
CA ARG A 44 -3.04 -3.99 0.82
C ARG A 44 -4.29 -3.15 0.58
N ARG A 45 -4.47 -2.08 1.35
CA ARG A 45 -5.64 -1.21 1.21
C ARG A 45 -5.66 -0.51 -0.14
N ALA A 46 -4.51 -0.11 -0.66
CA ALA A 46 -4.36 0.47 -2.00
C ALA A 46 -4.78 -0.53 -3.09
N ALA A 47 -4.31 -1.78 -3.00
CA ALA A 47 -4.71 -2.84 -3.94
C ALA A 47 -6.23 -3.04 -3.97
N TYR A 48 -6.85 -3.09 -2.79
CA TYR A 48 -8.31 -3.18 -2.70
C TYR A 48 -9.01 -1.93 -3.25
N PHE A 49 -8.45 -0.73 -3.01
CA PHE A 49 -9.06 0.52 -3.46
C PHE A 49 -9.07 0.65 -4.99
N VAL A 50 -7.97 0.30 -5.64
CA VAL A 50 -7.88 0.27 -7.11
C VAL A 50 -8.91 -0.68 -7.70
N HIS A 51 -9.10 -1.85 -7.06
CA HIS A 51 -10.15 -2.79 -7.44
C HIS A 51 -11.57 -2.23 -7.25
N GLU A 52 -11.87 -1.61 -6.11
CA GLU A 52 -13.16 -0.94 -5.85
C GLU A 52 -13.49 0.15 -6.88
N LEU A 53 -12.46 0.84 -7.38
CA LEU A 53 -12.60 1.89 -8.39
C LEU A 53 -12.72 1.35 -9.82
N GLY A 54 -12.57 0.04 -10.03
CA GLY A 54 -12.67 -0.60 -11.34
C GLY A 54 -11.45 -0.40 -12.25
N PHE A 55 -10.32 0.08 -11.69
CA PHE A 55 -9.07 0.19 -12.44
C PHE A 55 -8.43 -1.18 -12.60
N GLN A 56 -7.92 -1.47 -13.81
CA GLN A 56 -7.26 -2.74 -14.13
C GLN A 56 -5.75 -2.61 -14.34
N ASP A 57 -5.25 -1.39 -14.51
CA ASP A 57 -3.83 -1.09 -14.76
C ASP A 57 -3.38 -0.09 -13.71
N ALA A 58 -2.39 -0.44 -12.87
CA ALA A 58 -1.94 0.41 -11.78
C ALA A 58 -0.47 0.17 -11.42
N ILE A 59 0.23 1.25 -11.06
CA ILE A 59 1.54 1.19 -10.41
C ILE A 59 1.33 1.49 -8.94
N PHE A 60 1.81 0.61 -8.07
CA PHE A 60 1.73 0.79 -6.62
C PHE A 60 3.03 1.40 -6.11
N GLU A 61 2.93 2.62 -5.59
CA GLU A 61 4.07 3.35 -5.05
C GLU A 61 3.97 3.38 -3.51
N GLY A 62 5.12 3.27 -2.84
CA GLY A 62 5.21 3.37 -1.38
C GLY A 62 6.63 3.73 -0.93
N ASP A 63 6.77 4.25 0.28
CA ASP A 63 8.05 4.68 0.88
C ASP A 63 8.74 3.58 1.70
N SER A 64 8.08 2.45 1.91
CA SER A 64 8.66 1.28 2.58
C SER A 64 9.37 0.37 1.58
N GLU A 65 10.68 0.53 1.45
CA GLU A 65 11.52 -0.37 0.64
C GLU A 65 11.30 -1.85 1.02
N VAL A 66 11.17 -2.14 2.32
CA VAL A 66 10.93 -3.50 2.83
C VAL A 66 9.61 -4.06 2.32
N SER A 67 8.53 -3.29 2.39
CA SER A 67 7.21 -3.72 1.93
C SER A 67 7.16 -3.86 0.41
N ILE A 68 7.77 -2.91 -0.31
CA ILE A 68 7.86 -2.93 -1.78
C ILE A 68 8.63 -4.16 -2.26
N LYS A 69 9.82 -4.44 -1.70
CA LYS A 69 10.60 -5.64 -2.05
C LYS A 69 9.84 -6.92 -1.73
N ALA A 70 9.20 -7.00 -0.56
CA ALA A 70 8.41 -8.18 -0.20
C ALA A 70 7.22 -8.43 -1.16
N LEU A 71 6.62 -7.38 -1.71
CA LEU A 71 5.57 -7.49 -2.73
C LEU A 71 6.14 -7.88 -4.11
N GLN A 72 7.33 -7.39 -4.47
CA GLN A 72 8.02 -7.74 -5.72
C GLN A 72 8.51 -9.19 -5.73
N ASP A 73 9.17 -9.64 -4.65
CA ASP A 73 9.80 -10.96 -4.55
C ASP A 73 8.77 -12.09 -4.33
N GLY A 74 7.51 -11.73 -4.04
CA GLY A 74 6.52 -12.67 -3.54
C GLY A 74 6.84 -13.17 -2.13
N THR A 75 6.02 -14.07 -1.59
CA THR A 75 6.22 -14.63 -0.25
C THR A 75 7.41 -15.60 -0.20
N SER A 76 8.63 -15.09 -0.30
CA SER A 76 9.87 -15.87 -0.30
C SER A 76 10.49 -16.02 1.09
N THR A 77 10.08 -15.18 2.06
CA THR A 77 10.60 -15.20 3.44
C THR A 77 9.49 -15.37 4.48
N PRO A 78 9.66 -16.27 5.48
CA PRO A 78 8.71 -16.42 6.58
C PRO A 78 8.80 -15.20 7.50
N THR A 79 7.91 -14.23 7.28
CA THR A 79 7.78 -13.02 8.09
C THR A 79 6.45 -13.04 8.84
N SER A 80 6.39 -12.35 9.98
CA SER A 80 5.15 -12.20 10.76
C SER A 80 4.02 -11.51 9.99
N TYR A 81 4.33 -10.86 8.87
CA TYR A 81 3.39 -10.16 7.97
C TYR A 81 3.25 -10.82 6.59
N GLY A 82 3.83 -12.01 6.38
CA GLY A 82 3.78 -12.70 5.08
C GLY A 82 2.36 -13.00 4.59
N TYR A 83 1.41 -13.16 5.52
CA TYR A 83 -0.01 -13.30 5.18
C TYR A 83 -0.60 -12.05 4.53
N LEU A 84 -0.17 -10.85 4.93
CA LEU A 84 -0.61 -9.58 4.32
C LEU A 84 -0.06 -9.43 2.92
N ILE A 85 1.18 -9.86 2.69
CA ILE A 85 1.80 -9.89 1.37
C ILE A 85 1.01 -10.82 0.45
N LYS A 86 0.72 -12.05 0.91
CA LYS A 86 -0.08 -13.01 0.13
C LYS A 86 -1.47 -12.47 -0.21
N ASP A 87 -2.15 -11.88 0.78
CA ASP A 87 -3.47 -11.28 0.63
C ASP A 87 -3.44 -10.15 -0.41
N THR A 88 -2.45 -9.25 -0.30
CA THR A 88 -2.23 -8.17 -1.28
C THR A 88 -1.98 -8.73 -2.68
N LEU A 89 -1.15 -9.76 -2.81
CA LEU A 89 -0.82 -10.41 -4.08
C LEU A 89 -2.04 -11.06 -4.75
N ILE A 90 -2.99 -11.59 -3.98
CA ILE A 90 -4.26 -12.09 -4.53
C ILE A 90 -5.06 -10.96 -5.16
N TYR A 91 -5.20 -9.81 -4.49
CA TYR A 91 -5.94 -8.68 -5.05
C TYR A 91 -5.28 -8.13 -6.31
N VAL A 92 -3.97 -7.92 -6.27
CA VAL A 92 -3.24 -7.39 -7.43
C VAL A 92 -3.20 -8.43 -8.55
N SER A 93 -3.19 -9.75 -8.31
CA SER A 93 -3.25 -10.76 -9.40
C SER A 93 -4.48 -10.65 -10.33
N SER A 94 -5.52 -9.92 -9.92
CA SER A 94 -6.67 -9.59 -10.77
C SER A 94 -6.46 -8.39 -11.71
N LEU A 95 -5.35 -7.67 -11.55
CA LEU A 95 -4.95 -6.51 -12.36
C LEU A 95 -4.04 -6.94 -13.51
N ARG A 96 -4.12 -6.23 -14.63
CA ARG A 96 -3.43 -6.55 -15.89
C ARG A 96 -1.98 -6.08 -15.91
N CYS A 97 -1.65 -4.98 -15.25
CA CYS A 97 -0.29 -4.45 -15.18
C CYS A 97 0.01 -3.92 -13.79
N ILE A 98 1.10 -4.42 -13.19
CA ILE A 98 1.52 -4.08 -11.83
C ILE A 98 3.02 -3.88 -11.83
N SER A 99 3.43 -2.75 -11.29
CA SER A 99 4.80 -2.53 -10.81
C SER A 99 4.72 -1.95 -9.41
N PHE A 100 5.70 -2.31 -8.58
CA PHE A 100 5.88 -1.70 -7.27
C PHE A 100 7.11 -0.81 -7.33
N SER A 101 6.97 0.45 -6.91
CA SER A 101 8.08 1.42 -6.92
C SER A 101 8.27 2.03 -5.54
N HIS A 102 9.53 2.13 -5.12
CA HIS A 102 9.89 2.86 -3.92
C HIS A 102 10.02 4.35 -4.26
N THR A 103 9.27 5.21 -3.57
CA THR A 103 9.37 6.66 -3.75
C THR A 103 9.89 7.31 -2.47
N HIS A 104 10.88 8.19 -2.59
CA HIS A 104 11.30 9.01 -1.47
C HIS A 104 10.21 10.05 -1.18
N ARG A 105 9.88 10.24 0.09
CA ARG A 105 8.98 11.29 0.55
C ARG A 105 9.53 12.66 0.12
N GLN A 106 8.87 13.32 -0.82
CA GLN A 106 9.01 14.76 -0.98
C GLN A 106 8.03 15.42 -0.02
N GLU A 107 8.55 15.99 1.06
CA GLU A 107 7.77 16.92 1.87
C GLU A 107 7.45 18.14 0.99
N ILE A 108 6.19 18.25 0.58
CA ILE A 108 5.67 19.51 0.05
C ILE A 108 5.48 20.40 1.28
N LEU A 109 6.34 21.41 1.41
CA LEU A 109 6.24 22.51 2.38
C LEU A 109 4.92 23.28 2.23
#